data_AF-A0A1Q9UMJ3-F1
#
_entry.id   AF-A0A1Q9UMJ3-F1
#
_cell.length_a   1.000
_cell.length_b   1.000
_cell.length_c   1.000
_cell.angle_alpha   90.00
_cell.angle_beta   90.00
_cell.angle_gamma   90.00
#
_symmetry.space_group_name_H-M   'P 1'
#
loop_
_entity.id
_entity.type
_entity.pdbx_description
1 polymer ?
#
loop_
_entity_poly.entity_id
_entity_poly.type
_entity_poly.pdbx_seq_one_letter_code
_entity_poly.pdbx_strand_id
1 'polypeptide(L)'
;MPEPTAATDSPTIGILGTGSLAAAIVRGLCEGVDDAPPILLSPRGERMSARLAAAYPDVTVAADNQAVVDGADTVLVCLRQDDTGALGDLTWRPEQTVVSAVAGLTAPALAQAVAPATEVARAVPVVGVATRSWSTPLRPALPGAVAVFERTGGVLPVEDDEQFDAIFTALGTVAPLFDYLAAIEGFLRDHGLPAGGARTLLGQNVALALAPLGVEPEPDFAELRREHTPAGGGNEQMATLLAQAGVPEATRAALDEVFRRQTGGAWE
;
A
#
# COMPACT_ATOMS: atom_id res chain seq x y z
N MET A 1 -4.32 -23.09 -41.24
CA MET A 1 -5.20 -23.01 -40.06
C MET A 1 -4.36 -22.43 -38.94
N PRO A 2 -4.75 -21.30 -38.34
CA PRO A 2 -4.05 -20.83 -37.15
C PRO A 2 -4.31 -21.83 -36.01
N GLU A 3 -3.25 -22.17 -35.28
CA GLU A 3 -3.32 -22.99 -34.07
C GLU A 3 -4.21 -22.32 -33.02
N PRO A 4 -4.97 -23.08 -32.22
CA PRO A 4 -5.68 -22.51 -31.09
C PRO A 4 -4.64 -21.99 -30.10
N THR A 5 -4.61 -20.67 -29.92
CA THR A 5 -3.90 -20.01 -28.83
C THR A 5 -4.38 -20.66 -27.54
N ALA A 6 -3.49 -21.35 -26.82
CA ALA A 6 -3.80 -21.86 -25.50
C ALA A 6 -4.23 -20.66 -24.65
N ALA A 7 -5.49 -20.64 -24.21
CA ALA A 7 -5.90 -19.77 -23.14
C ALA A 7 -5.03 -20.15 -21.95
N THR A 8 -4.07 -19.29 -21.60
CA THR A 8 -3.39 -19.37 -20.32
C THR A 8 -4.48 -19.08 -19.29
N ASP A 9 -5.01 -20.13 -18.64
CA ASP A 9 -5.93 -20.02 -17.49
C ASP A 9 -5.21 -19.27 -16.36
N SER A 10 -5.17 -17.95 -16.48
CA SER A 10 -4.62 -17.06 -15.47
C SER A 10 -5.64 -16.98 -14.33
N PRO A 11 -5.20 -17.16 -13.07
CA PRO A 11 -6.12 -17.13 -11.94
C PRO A 11 -6.86 -15.80 -11.87
N THR A 12 -8.16 -15.87 -11.58
CA THR A 12 -9.05 -14.71 -11.52
C THR A 12 -8.88 -13.98 -10.19
N ILE A 13 -8.72 -12.66 -10.26
CA ILE A 13 -8.58 -11.80 -9.08
C ILE A 13 -9.91 -11.13 -8.77
N GLY A 14 -10.45 -11.38 -7.58
CA GLY A 14 -11.63 -10.67 -7.06
C GLY A 14 -11.23 -9.51 -6.17
N ILE A 15 -11.88 -8.36 -6.28
CA ILE A 15 -11.62 -7.21 -5.40
C ILE A 15 -12.91 -6.74 -4.71
N LEU A 16 -12.93 -6.91 -3.40
CA LEU A 16 -14.00 -6.42 -2.52
C LEU A 16 -13.64 -5.00 -2.03
N GLY A 17 -14.46 -4.02 -2.43
CA GLY A 17 -14.19 -2.59 -2.26
C GLY A 17 -13.58 -1.95 -3.50
N THR A 18 -14.12 -0.82 -3.95
CA THR A 18 -13.65 -0.10 -5.15
C THR A 18 -13.18 1.32 -4.86
N GLY A 19 -12.42 1.46 -3.77
CA GLY A 19 -11.76 2.70 -3.39
C GLY A 19 -10.54 3.04 -4.25
N SER A 20 -9.81 4.09 -3.85
CA SER A 20 -8.57 4.52 -4.52
C SER A 20 -7.50 3.43 -4.57
N LEU A 21 -7.38 2.62 -3.52
CA LEU A 21 -6.43 1.51 -3.46
C LEU A 21 -6.76 0.41 -4.49
N ALA A 22 -8.02 -0.02 -4.55
CA ALA A 22 -8.47 -1.00 -5.54
C ALA A 22 -8.22 -0.49 -6.98
N ALA A 23 -8.53 0.78 -7.25
CA ALA A 23 -8.23 1.39 -8.54
C ALA A 23 -6.73 1.43 -8.87
N ALA A 24 -5.87 1.63 -7.86
CA ALA A 24 -4.42 1.59 -8.01
C ALA A 24 -3.94 0.17 -8.35
N ILE A 25 -4.46 -0.85 -7.66
CA ILE A 25 -4.12 -2.26 -7.93
C ILE A 25 -4.52 -2.63 -9.36
N VAL A 26 -5.76 -2.33 -9.77
CA VAL A 26 -6.23 -2.61 -11.15
C VAL A 26 -5.35 -1.93 -12.19
N ARG A 27 -5.02 -0.65 -11.99
CA ARG A 27 -4.10 0.05 -12.89
C ARG A 27 -2.72 -0.61 -12.94
N GLY A 28 -2.17 -1.02 -11.79
CA GLY A 28 -0.90 -1.72 -11.71
C GLY A 28 -0.91 -3.10 -12.40
N LEU A 29 -2.06 -3.77 -12.44
CA LEU A 29 -2.22 -5.05 -13.13
C LEU A 29 -2.45 -4.92 -14.63
N CYS A 30 -3.10 -3.84 -15.09
CA CYS A 30 -3.59 -3.74 -16.47
C CYS A 30 -2.86 -2.70 -17.35
N GLU A 31 -2.41 -1.57 -16.79
CA GLU A 31 -1.89 -0.46 -17.60
C GLU A 31 -0.54 -0.81 -18.23
N GLY A 32 -0.50 -0.85 -19.57
CA GLY A 32 0.71 -1.17 -20.33
C GLY A 32 1.16 -2.63 -20.19
N VAL A 33 0.24 -3.55 -19.91
CA VAL A 33 0.49 -5.00 -19.74
C VAL A 33 -0.33 -5.76 -20.78
N ASP A 34 0.33 -6.60 -21.57
CA ASP A 34 -0.30 -7.35 -22.66
C ASP A 34 -1.10 -8.58 -22.17
N ASP A 35 -0.76 -9.12 -21.00
CA ASP A 35 -1.31 -10.35 -20.42
C ASP A 35 -2.02 -10.10 -19.07
N ALA A 36 -2.80 -9.01 -18.98
CA ALA A 36 -3.51 -8.65 -17.75
C ALA A 36 -4.39 -9.81 -17.25
N PRO A 37 -4.45 -10.06 -15.93
CA PRO A 37 -5.25 -11.15 -15.39
C PRO A 37 -6.75 -10.78 -15.44
N PRO A 38 -7.66 -11.76 -15.48
CA PRO A 38 -9.09 -11.50 -15.28
C PRO A 38 -9.34 -10.90 -13.89
N ILE A 39 -10.10 -9.79 -13.83
CA ILE A 39 -10.42 -9.09 -12.58
C ILE A 39 -11.92 -8.91 -12.42
N LEU A 40 -12.45 -9.33 -11.26
CA LEU A 40 -13.83 -9.11 -10.84
C LEU A 40 -13.91 -8.03 -9.76
N LEU A 41 -14.62 -6.95 -10.03
CA LEU A 41 -14.83 -5.87 -9.08
C LEU A 41 -16.21 -5.97 -8.43
N SER A 42 -16.26 -5.78 -7.11
CA SER A 42 -17.51 -5.55 -6.40
C SER A 42 -18.22 -4.29 -6.93
N PRO A 43 -19.57 -4.26 -6.99
CA PRO A 43 -20.31 -3.14 -7.58
C PRO A 43 -20.33 -1.89 -6.72
N ARG A 44 -20.08 -2.01 -5.41
CA ARG A 44 -20.18 -0.90 -4.44
C ARG A 44 -19.11 0.14 -4.73
N GLY A 45 -19.53 1.30 -5.24
CA GLY A 45 -18.66 2.32 -5.84
C GLY A 45 -18.80 2.43 -7.36
N GLU A 46 -20.01 2.24 -7.89
CA GLU A 46 -20.38 2.11 -9.31
C GLU A 46 -19.61 3.02 -10.28
N ARG A 47 -19.38 4.28 -9.91
CA ARG A 47 -18.64 5.21 -10.77
C ARG A 47 -17.18 4.78 -10.99
N MET A 48 -16.49 4.30 -9.95
CA MET A 48 -15.10 3.86 -10.05
C MET A 48 -15.02 2.50 -10.76
N SER A 49 -15.85 1.54 -10.34
CA SER A 49 -15.86 0.19 -10.93
C SER A 49 -16.22 0.23 -12.42
N ALA A 50 -17.25 1.00 -12.82
CA ALA A 50 -17.59 1.18 -14.22
C ALA A 50 -16.49 1.87 -15.02
N ARG A 51 -15.79 2.85 -14.42
CA ARG A 51 -14.67 3.52 -15.09
C ARG A 51 -13.51 2.55 -15.33
N LEU A 52 -13.20 1.67 -14.37
CA LEU A 52 -12.13 0.68 -14.51
C LEU A 52 -12.50 -0.38 -15.55
N ALA A 53 -13.72 -0.91 -15.52
CA ALA A 53 -14.20 -1.88 -16.52
C ALA A 53 -14.28 -1.29 -17.94
N ALA A 54 -14.56 0.01 -18.08
CA ALA A 54 -14.51 0.68 -19.37
C ALA A 54 -13.08 0.95 -19.87
N ALA A 55 -12.10 1.04 -18.96
CA ALA A 55 -10.71 1.35 -19.29
C ALA A 55 -9.89 0.10 -19.62
N TYR A 56 -10.22 -1.06 -19.03
CA TYR A 56 -9.44 -2.28 -19.15
C TYR A 56 -10.34 -3.46 -19.54
N PRO A 57 -10.03 -4.17 -20.65
CA PRO A 57 -10.90 -5.23 -21.18
C PRO A 57 -11.03 -6.44 -20.25
N ASP A 58 -10.01 -6.74 -19.44
CA ASP A 58 -9.99 -7.88 -18.52
C ASP A 58 -10.68 -7.59 -17.17
N VAL A 59 -11.24 -6.39 -17.01
CA VAL A 59 -11.93 -5.97 -15.78
C VAL A 59 -13.44 -6.01 -15.97
N THR A 60 -14.12 -6.80 -15.14
CA THR A 60 -15.58 -6.91 -15.14
C THR A 60 -16.14 -6.50 -13.78
N VAL A 61 -17.28 -5.80 -13.77
CA VAL A 61 -18.03 -5.51 -12.55
C VAL A 61 -19.00 -6.65 -12.29
N ALA A 62 -18.87 -7.31 -11.15
CA ALA A 62 -19.75 -8.39 -10.73
C ALA A 62 -21.11 -7.86 -10.27
N ALA A 63 -22.13 -8.74 -10.24
CA ALA A 63 -23.50 -8.38 -9.85
C ALA A 63 -23.60 -7.98 -8.37
N ASP A 64 -22.83 -8.64 -7.51
CA ASP A 64 -22.75 -8.39 -6.07
C ASP A 64 -21.41 -8.90 -5.52
N ASN A 65 -21.19 -8.78 -4.21
CA ASN A 65 -19.98 -9.26 -3.56
C ASN A 65 -19.86 -10.80 -3.59
N GLN A 66 -20.97 -11.53 -3.59
CA GLN A 66 -20.94 -12.98 -3.64
C GLN A 66 -20.46 -13.46 -5.02
N ALA A 67 -20.90 -12.82 -6.10
CA ALA A 67 -20.43 -13.10 -7.45
C ALA A 67 -18.92 -12.82 -7.64
N VAL A 68 -18.35 -11.87 -6.89
CA VAL A 68 -16.88 -11.69 -6.84
C VAL A 68 -16.21 -12.88 -6.19
N VAL A 69 -16.70 -13.29 -5.02
CA VAL A 69 -16.15 -14.43 -4.27
C VAL A 69 -16.30 -15.73 -5.08
N ASP A 70 -17.45 -15.99 -5.68
CA ASP A 70 -17.69 -17.22 -6.44
C ASP A 70 -16.79 -17.35 -7.68
N GLY A 71 -16.44 -16.22 -8.30
CA GLY A 71 -15.68 -16.17 -9.54
C GLY A 71 -14.17 -16.04 -9.39
N ALA A 72 -13.65 -15.81 -8.17
CA ALA A 72 -12.25 -15.48 -7.95
C ALA A 72 -11.45 -16.60 -7.28
N ASP A 73 -10.21 -16.79 -7.73
CA ASP A 73 -9.24 -17.69 -7.11
C ASP A 73 -8.48 -16.97 -5.98
N THR A 74 -8.14 -15.70 -6.21
CA THR A 74 -7.54 -14.81 -5.19
C THR A 74 -8.47 -13.63 -4.94
N VAL A 75 -8.92 -13.43 -3.70
CA VAL A 75 -9.79 -12.32 -3.30
C VAL A 75 -9.01 -11.30 -2.50
N LEU A 76 -8.92 -10.08 -3.01
CA LEU A 76 -8.37 -8.91 -2.33
C LEU A 76 -9.48 -8.19 -1.56
N VAL A 77 -9.34 -8.11 -0.24
CA VAL A 77 -10.22 -7.33 0.62
C VAL A 77 -9.65 -5.92 0.75
N CYS A 78 -10.22 -4.98 -0.01
CA CYS A 78 -9.90 -3.55 -0.04
C CYS A 78 -11.03 -2.70 0.56
N LEU A 79 -11.71 -3.25 1.58
CA LEU A 79 -12.78 -2.58 2.32
C LEU A 79 -12.22 -1.61 3.36
N ARG A 80 -13.08 -0.71 3.86
CA ARG A 80 -12.77 0.03 5.10
C ARG A 80 -12.97 -0.91 6.29
N GLN A 81 -12.28 -0.65 7.41
CA GLN A 81 -12.41 -1.45 8.63
C GLN A 81 -13.89 -1.60 9.07
N ASP A 82 -14.66 -0.51 9.04
CA ASP A 82 -16.08 -0.49 9.41
C ASP A 82 -16.97 -1.35 8.50
N ASP A 83 -16.52 -1.64 7.27
CA ASP A 83 -17.26 -2.42 6.28
C ASP A 83 -16.89 -3.93 6.31
N THR A 84 -15.91 -4.34 7.12
CA THR A 84 -15.42 -5.74 7.16
C THR A 84 -16.45 -6.75 7.68
N GLY A 85 -17.48 -6.30 8.39
CA GLY A 85 -18.58 -7.17 8.83
C GLY A 85 -19.28 -7.90 7.67
N ALA A 86 -19.29 -7.30 6.48
CA ALA A 86 -19.89 -7.89 5.28
C ALA A 86 -19.18 -9.16 4.79
N LEU A 87 -17.95 -9.45 5.25
CA LEU A 87 -17.25 -10.68 4.89
C LEU A 87 -17.94 -11.92 5.47
N GLY A 88 -18.53 -11.80 6.66
CA GLY A 88 -19.24 -12.91 7.33
C GLY A 88 -20.60 -13.24 6.70
N ASP A 89 -21.13 -12.38 5.85
CA ASP A 89 -22.37 -12.60 5.11
C ASP A 89 -22.14 -13.38 3.80
N LEU A 90 -20.86 -13.58 3.41
CA LEU A 90 -20.48 -14.24 2.17
C LEU A 90 -20.21 -15.72 2.38
N THR A 91 -20.47 -16.51 1.34
CA THR A 91 -20.12 -17.94 1.30
C THR A 91 -18.75 -18.10 0.64
N TRP A 92 -17.76 -18.49 1.43
CA TRP A 92 -16.38 -18.68 0.99
C TRP A 92 -16.10 -20.14 0.58
N ARG A 93 -15.04 -20.35 -0.21
CA ARG A 93 -14.59 -21.68 -0.64
C ARG A 93 -13.21 -22.01 -0.06
N PRO A 94 -12.96 -23.27 0.36
CA PRO A 94 -11.70 -23.66 1.00
C PRO A 94 -10.41 -23.37 0.21
N GLU A 95 -10.51 -23.34 -1.11
CA GLU A 95 -9.41 -23.31 -2.09
C GLU A 95 -8.98 -21.89 -2.45
N GLN A 96 -9.68 -20.87 -1.95
CA GLN A 96 -9.40 -19.48 -2.28
C GLN A 96 -8.30 -18.91 -1.41
N THR A 97 -7.41 -18.15 -2.05
CA THR A 97 -6.50 -17.25 -1.32
C THR A 97 -7.23 -15.94 -1.01
N VAL A 98 -7.35 -15.58 0.27
CA VAL A 98 -7.95 -14.31 0.70
C VAL A 98 -6.87 -13.40 1.27
N VAL A 99 -6.75 -12.20 0.71
CA VAL A 99 -5.71 -11.24 1.08
C VAL A 99 -6.33 -9.93 1.55
N SER A 100 -6.15 -9.58 2.81
CA SER A 100 -6.64 -8.31 3.36
C SER A 100 -5.62 -7.20 3.20
N ALA A 101 -6.06 -6.07 2.64
CA ALA A 101 -5.38 -4.78 2.69
C ALA A 101 -5.98 -3.85 3.75
N VAL A 102 -6.81 -4.38 4.66
CA VAL A 102 -7.53 -3.59 5.66
C VAL A 102 -6.65 -3.36 6.89
N ALA A 103 -6.46 -2.09 7.22
CA ALA A 103 -5.82 -1.64 8.45
C ALA A 103 -6.47 -2.25 9.70
N GLY A 104 -5.68 -2.77 10.63
CA GLY A 104 -6.16 -3.25 11.93
C GLY A 104 -6.95 -4.57 11.91
N LEU A 105 -7.17 -5.19 10.74
CA LEU A 105 -7.78 -6.51 10.68
C LEU A 105 -6.71 -7.58 10.93
N THR A 106 -6.79 -8.25 12.09
CA THR A 106 -5.83 -9.28 12.49
C THR A 106 -6.00 -10.55 11.67
N ALA A 107 -4.92 -11.33 11.52
CA ALA A 107 -4.98 -12.60 10.79
C ALA A 107 -6.03 -13.59 11.37
N PRO A 108 -6.16 -13.76 12.72
CA PRO A 108 -7.22 -14.59 13.29
C PRO A 108 -8.63 -14.08 12.99
N ALA A 109 -8.86 -12.77 13.07
CA ALA A 109 -10.17 -12.17 12.79
C ALA A 109 -10.57 -12.34 11.31
N LEU A 110 -9.61 -12.14 10.40
CA LEU A 110 -9.81 -12.38 8.98
C LEU A 110 -10.13 -13.85 8.72
N ALA A 111 -9.33 -14.78 9.24
CA ALA A 111 -9.54 -16.22 9.07
C ALA A 111 -10.91 -16.68 9.58
N GLN A 112 -11.37 -16.12 10.70
CA GLN A 112 -12.71 -16.40 11.21
C GLN A 112 -13.80 -15.85 10.28
N ALA A 113 -13.63 -14.65 9.74
CA ALA A 113 -14.63 -14.00 8.89
C ALA A 113 -14.78 -14.65 7.51
N VAL A 114 -13.74 -15.35 7.03
CA VAL A 114 -13.70 -15.91 5.66
C VAL A 114 -13.68 -17.43 5.63
N ALA A 115 -13.94 -18.10 6.75
CA ALA A 115 -14.08 -19.54 6.79
C ALA A 115 -15.19 -20.00 5.82
N PRO A 116 -15.01 -21.12 5.08
CA PRO A 116 -13.98 -22.14 5.24
C PRO A 116 -12.66 -21.89 4.47
N ALA A 117 -12.42 -20.72 3.88
CA ALA A 117 -11.13 -20.45 3.23
C ALA A 117 -9.97 -20.58 4.22
N THR A 118 -8.95 -21.34 3.84
CA THR A 118 -7.81 -21.65 4.73
C THR A 118 -6.56 -20.85 4.40
N GLU A 119 -6.46 -20.32 3.18
CA GLU A 119 -5.35 -19.52 2.72
C GLU A 119 -5.62 -18.03 2.95
N VAL A 120 -5.14 -17.51 4.08
CA VAL A 120 -5.39 -16.13 4.50
C VAL A 120 -4.09 -15.36 4.67
N ALA A 121 -4.00 -14.20 4.01
CA ALA A 121 -2.87 -13.29 4.12
C ALA A 121 -3.30 -11.84 4.39
N ARG A 122 -2.34 -11.05 4.88
CA ARG A 122 -2.43 -9.61 5.06
C ARG A 122 -1.36 -8.95 4.20
N ALA A 123 -1.73 -7.84 3.56
CA ALA A 123 -0.85 -7.07 2.71
C ALA A 123 -0.95 -5.58 3.03
N VAL A 124 0.13 -4.82 2.81
CA VAL A 124 0.14 -3.36 2.97
C VAL A 124 0.41 -2.65 1.63
N PRO A 125 -0.48 -2.79 0.63
CA PRO A 125 -0.33 -2.05 -0.62
C PRO A 125 -0.63 -0.56 -0.40
N VAL A 126 0.07 0.30 -1.14
CA VAL A 126 -0.22 1.74 -1.21
C VAL A 126 -0.48 2.13 -2.65
N VAL A 127 -1.00 3.33 -2.90
CA VAL A 127 -1.35 3.80 -4.26
C VAL A 127 -0.20 3.75 -5.28
N GLY A 128 1.06 3.65 -4.82
CA GLY A 128 2.25 3.42 -5.65
C GLY A 128 2.23 2.10 -6.44
N VAL A 129 1.39 1.13 -6.06
CA VAL A 129 1.16 -0.10 -6.84
C VAL A 129 0.63 0.21 -8.26
N ALA A 130 -0.05 1.34 -8.44
CA ALA A 130 -0.52 1.81 -9.76
C ALA A 130 0.61 2.04 -10.77
N THR A 131 1.79 2.42 -10.27
CA THR A 131 2.99 2.71 -11.06
C THR A 131 4.08 1.67 -10.86
N ARG A 132 3.77 0.56 -10.19
CA ARG A 132 4.71 -0.52 -9.87
C ARG A 132 5.94 -0.04 -9.10
N SER A 133 5.76 0.98 -8.27
CA SER A 133 6.83 1.62 -7.49
C SER A 133 6.70 1.32 -6.00
N TRP A 134 6.12 0.16 -5.66
CA TRP A 134 5.88 -0.27 -4.29
C TRP A 134 6.09 -1.77 -4.16
N SER A 135 7.02 -2.17 -3.28
CA SER A 135 7.15 -3.56 -2.85
C SER A 135 6.20 -3.79 -1.69
N THR A 136 5.16 -4.58 -1.91
CA THR A 136 4.05 -4.74 -0.95
C THR A 136 4.48 -5.63 0.22
N PRO A 137 4.48 -5.12 1.46
CA PRO A 137 4.64 -5.96 2.65
C PRO A 137 3.54 -7.02 2.68
N LEU A 138 3.92 -8.30 2.79
CA LEU A 138 2.99 -9.42 2.65
C LEU A 138 3.26 -10.51 3.69
N ARG A 139 2.20 -10.98 4.34
CA ARG A 139 2.27 -12.04 5.35
C ARG A 139 1.01 -12.93 5.44
N PRO A 140 1.15 -14.26 5.40
CA PRO A 140 2.28 -14.98 4.82
C PRO A 140 2.35 -14.70 3.32
N ALA A 141 3.52 -14.97 2.70
CA ALA A 141 3.73 -14.84 1.27
C ALA A 141 3.06 -16.00 0.49
N LEU A 142 1.74 -16.06 0.51
CA LEU A 142 0.96 -17.10 -0.17
C LEU A 142 1.10 -16.98 -1.70
N PRO A 143 1.14 -18.09 -2.45
CA PRO A 143 1.35 -18.06 -3.90
C PRO A 143 0.39 -17.14 -4.66
N GLY A 144 -0.91 -17.17 -4.35
CA GLY A 144 -1.91 -16.30 -4.98
C GLY A 144 -1.65 -14.81 -4.70
N ALA A 145 -1.29 -14.47 -3.45
CA ALA A 145 -0.99 -13.10 -3.06
C ALA A 145 0.32 -12.59 -3.69
N VAL A 146 1.36 -13.43 -3.73
CA VAL A 146 2.63 -13.11 -4.38
C VAL A 146 2.42 -12.86 -5.88
N ALA A 147 1.64 -13.72 -6.55
CA ALA A 147 1.34 -13.57 -7.96
C ALA A 147 0.65 -12.23 -8.30
N VAL A 148 -0.18 -11.71 -7.39
CA VAL A 148 -0.77 -10.37 -7.54
C VAL A 148 0.29 -9.28 -7.37
N PHE A 149 0.98 -9.26 -6.23
CA PHE A 149 1.78 -8.09 -5.85
C PHE A 149 3.13 -8.00 -6.57
N GLU A 150 3.69 -9.11 -7.03
CA GLU A 150 4.85 -9.11 -7.94
C GLU A 150 4.57 -8.33 -9.23
N ARG A 151 3.35 -8.46 -9.77
CA ARG A 151 2.93 -7.71 -10.98
C ARG A 151 2.71 -6.22 -10.72
N THR A 152 2.59 -5.82 -9.46
CA THR A 152 2.32 -4.43 -9.06
C THR A 152 3.49 -3.73 -8.37
N GLY A 153 4.71 -4.24 -8.53
CA GLY A 153 5.93 -3.61 -8.01
C GLY A 153 6.78 -4.46 -7.07
N GLY A 154 6.37 -5.70 -6.80
CA GLY A 154 7.13 -6.65 -5.98
C GLY A 154 6.50 -6.92 -4.61
N VAL A 155 7.05 -7.92 -3.94
CA VAL A 155 6.68 -8.29 -2.56
C VAL A 155 7.85 -8.02 -1.61
N LEU A 156 7.53 -7.49 -0.43
CA LEU A 156 8.39 -7.55 0.74
C LEU A 156 7.83 -8.62 1.70
N PRO A 157 8.41 -9.83 1.78
CA PRO A 157 7.94 -10.85 2.70
C PRO A 157 8.18 -10.42 4.15
N VAL A 158 7.18 -10.62 5.02
CA VAL A 158 7.27 -10.24 6.44
C VAL A 158 7.20 -11.49 7.33
N GLU A 159 8.16 -11.62 8.25
CA GLU A 159 8.45 -12.88 8.95
C GLU A 159 7.52 -13.19 10.11
N ASP A 160 7.01 -12.17 10.80
CA ASP A 160 6.10 -12.30 11.94
C ASP A 160 5.01 -11.21 11.98
N ASP A 161 4.01 -11.39 12.84
CA ASP A 161 2.87 -10.47 12.93
C ASP A 161 3.23 -9.13 13.59
N GLU A 162 4.25 -9.11 14.45
CA GLU A 162 4.76 -7.90 15.11
C GLU A 162 5.43 -6.98 14.08
N GLN A 163 6.31 -7.53 13.24
CA GLN A 163 6.93 -6.82 12.12
C GLN A 163 5.87 -6.23 11.18
N PHE A 164 4.81 -7.00 10.88
CA PHE A 164 3.74 -6.55 10.00
C PHE A 164 3.00 -5.34 10.57
N ASP A 165 2.63 -5.41 11.85
CA ASP A 165 1.94 -4.32 12.55
C ASP A 165 2.87 -3.09 12.71
N ALA A 166 4.18 -3.31 12.91
CA ALA A 166 5.18 -2.25 13.03
C ALA A 166 5.38 -1.51 11.69
N ILE A 167 5.42 -2.23 10.57
CA ILE A 167 5.43 -1.64 9.23
C ILE A 167 4.21 -0.76 9.02
N PHE A 168 3.02 -1.25 9.37
CA PHE A 168 1.79 -0.48 9.24
C PHE A 168 1.84 0.83 10.04
N THR A 169 2.37 0.78 11.27
CA THR A 169 2.60 1.97 12.11
C THR A 169 3.59 2.94 11.47
N ALA A 170 4.72 2.43 10.97
CA ALA A 170 5.77 3.25 10.36
C ALA A 170 5.27 3.99 9.11
N LEU A 171 4.41 3.37 8.30
CA LEU A 171 3.82 4.01 7.12
C LEU A 171 2.83 5.13 7.46
N GLY A 172 2.37 5.21 8.71
CA GLY A 172 1.58 6.33 9.23
C GLY A 172 2.33 7.67 9.29
N THR A 173 3.64 7.69 9.01
CA THR A 173 4.49 8.90 9.06
C THR A 173 4.31 9.84 7.87
N VAL A 174 3.55 9.45 6.84
CA VAL A 174 3.27 10.29 5.66
C VAL A 174 2.49 11.56 6.01
N ALA A 175 1.53 11.49 6.93
CA ALA A 175 0.79 12.69 7.33
C ALA A 175 1.68 13.70 8.09
N PRO A 176 2.45 13.30 9.12
CA PRO A 176 3.44 14.17 9.75
C PRO A 176 4.48 14.76 8.78
N LEU A 177 4.87 14.01 7.73
CA LEU A 177 5.75 14.54 6.68
C LEU A 177 5.12 15.74 5.97
N PHE A 178 3.82 15.73 5.69
CA PHE A 178 3.16 16.88 5.07
C PHE A 178 3.06 18.08 6.00
N ASP A 179 2.88 17.88 7.31
CA ASP A 179 2.95 18.97 8.28
C ASP A 179 4.35 19.61 8.32
N TYR A 180 5.40 18.78 8.27
CA TYR A 180 6.78 19.26 8.15
C TYR A 180 7.00 20.08 6.86
N LEU A 181 6.54 19.59 5.71
CA LEU A 181 6.65 20.31 4.44
C LEU A 181 5.81 21.59 4.42
N ALA A 182 4.65 21.61 5.10
CA ALA A 182 3.82 22.80 5.22
C ALA A 182 4.49 23.90 6.04
N ALA A 183 5.25 23.55 7.08
CA ALA A 183 6.06 24.50 7.83
C ALA A 183 7.14 25.16 6.94
N ILE A 184 7.80 24.38 6.08
CA ILE A 184 8.79 24.90 5.13
C ILE A 184 8.11 25.75 4.04
N GLU A 185 6.94 25.33 3.53
CA GLU A 185 6.14 26.16 2.60
C GLU A 185 5.82 27.52 3.24
N GLY A 186 5.44 27.55 4.52
CA GLY A 186 5.20 28.78 5.28
C GLY A 186 6.41 29.71 5.28
N PHE A 187 7.59 29.20 5.64
CA PHE A 187 8.84 29.97 5.59
C PHE A 187 9.11 30.56 4.20
N LEU A 188 8.99 29.75 3.13
CA LEU A 188 9.21 30.24 1.77
C LEU A 188 8.22 31.34 1.36
N ARG A 189 6.98 31.23 1.82
CA ARG A 189 5.93 32.24 1.58
C ARG A 189 6.19 33.54 2.33
N ASP A 190 6.69 33.46 3.57
CA ASP A 190 7.09 34.64 4.35
C ASP A 190 8.23 35.41 3.65
N HIS A 191 9.01 34.73 2.82
CA HIS A 191 10.05 35.29 1.96
C HIS A 191 9.59 35.59 0.52
N GLY A 192 8.28 35.60 0.25
CA GLY A 192 7.70 36.08 -1.01
C GLY A 192 7.54 35.05 -2.12
N LEU A 193 7.82 33.76 -1.86
CA LEU A 193 7.63 32.71 -2.85
C LEU A 193 6.13 32.35 -2.99
N PRO A 194 5.58 32.26 -4.22
CA PRO A 194 4.21 31.78 -4.41
C PRO A 194 4.04 30.33 -3.96
N ALA A 195 2.87 30.03 -3.37
CA ALA A 195 2.55 28.70 -2.82
C ALA A 195 2.81 27.54 -3.79
N GLY A 196 2.38 27.71 -5.05
CA GLY A 196 2.59 26.68 -6.08
C GLY A 196 4.07 26.40 -6.33
N GLY A 197 4.89 27.44 -6.45
CA GLY A 197 6.33 27.31 -6.62
C GLY A 197 7.02 26.67 -5.41
N ALA A 198 6.61 27.04 -4.20
CA ALA A 198 7.12 26.45 -2.97
C ALA A 198 6.86 24.93 -2.91
N ARG A 199 5.62 24.50 -3.17
CA ARG A 199 5.27 23.06 -3.16
C ARG A 199 5.99 22.27 -4.25
N THR A 200 6.09 22.82 -5.46
CA THR A 200 6.84 22.18 -6.55
C THR A 200 8.31 21.98 -6.16
N LEU A 201 8.96 23.02 -5.66
CA LEU A 201 10.35 22.96 -5.24
C LEU A 201 10.56 21.95 -4.10
N LEU A 202 9.70 21.97 -3.08
CA LEU A 202 9.81 21.05 -1.93
C LEU A 202 9.59 19.59 -2.34
N GLY A 203 8.60 19.33 -3.18
CA GLY A 203 8.36 17.99 -3.72
C GLY A 203 9.55 17.47 -4.53
N GLN A 204 10.12 18.31 -5.40
CA GLN A 204 11.33 17.96 -6.16
C GLN A 204 12.53 17.69 -5.25
N ASN A 205 12.72 18.52 -4.22
CA ASN A 205 13.83 18.38 -3.28
C ASN A 205 13.75 17.05 -2.51
N VAL A 206 12.57 16.68 -1.99
CA VAL A 206 12.37 15.40 -1.30
C VAL A 206 12.57 14.23 -2.28
N ALA A 207 11.98 14.30 -3.48
CA ALA A 207 12.11 13.24 -4.46
C ALA A 207 13.59 13.00 -4.86
N LEU A 208 14.37 14.07 -5.06
CA LEU A 208 15.79 13.96 -5.38
C LEU A 208 16.60 13.36 -4.23
N ALA A 209 16.34 13.78 -2.99
CA ALA A 209 17.05 13.28 -1.81
C ALA A 209 16.81 11.79 -1.56
N LEU A 210 15.63 11.27 -1.95
CA LEU A 210 15.26 9.87 -1.76
C LEU A 210 15.56 8.99 -2.99
N ALA A 211 15.94 9.57 -4.12
CA ALA A 211 16.17 8.83 -5.37
C ALA A 211 17.19 7.67 -5.28
N PRO A 212 18.26 7.73 -4.47
CA PRO A 212 19.18 6.60 -4.30
C PRO A 212 18.55 5.38 -3.60
N LEU A 213 17.50 5.61 -2.79
CA LEU A 213 16.84 4.53 -2.03
C LEU A 213 16.15 3.56 -2.99
N GLY A 214 16.53 2.28 -2.92
CA GLY A 214 15.95 1.21 -3.75
C GLY A 214 16.61 1.02 -5.12
N VAL A 215 17.61 1.83 -5.47
CA VAL A 215 18.48 1.62 -6.65
C VAL A 215 19.84 1.08 -6.22
N GLU A 216 20.39 1.63 -5.14
CA GLU A 216 21.65 1.19 -4.56
C GLU A 216 21.41 0.06 -3.54
N PRO A 217 22.32 -0.93 -3.44
CA PRO A 217 22.10 -2.13 -2.63
C PRO A 217 21.79 -1.82 -1.15
N GLU A 218 22.44 -0.80 -0.58
CA GLU A 218 22.20 -0.32 0.79
C GLU A 218 22.68 1.14 0.89
N PRO A 219 21.81 2.14 0.75
CA PRO A 219 22.16 3.50 1.13
C PRO A 219 22.15 3.55 2.66
N ASP A 220 23.33 3.62 3.27
CA ASP A 220 23.41 3.93 4.70
C ASP A 220 22.84 5.34 4.90
N PHE A 221 21.72 5.47 5.63
CA PHE A 221 21.13 6.77 5.95
C PHE A 221 22.13 7.70 6.64
N ALA A 222 23.13 7.18 7.35
CA ALA A 222 24.22 7.99 7.90
C ALA A 222 25.18 8.50 6.82
N GLU A 223 25.43 7.72 5.76
CA GLU A 223 26.18 8.15 4.57
C GLU A 223 25.41 9.22 3.79
N LEU A 224 24.15 8.96 3.42
CA LEU A 224 23.31 9.97 2.76
C LEU A 224 23.25 11.26 3.58
N ARG A 225 23.12 11.16 4.91
CA ARG A 225 23.17 12.33 5.78
C ARG A 225 24.49 13.07 5.66
N ARG A 226 25.65 12.38 5.74
CA ARG A 226 26.98 13.00 5.61
C ARG A 226 27.13 13.76 4.28
N GLU A 227 26.69 13.16 3.17
CA GLU A 227 26.77 13.79 1.84
C GLU A 227 25.94 15.06 1.73
N HIS A 228 24.80 15.11 2.42
CA HIS A 228 23.89 16.26 2.42
C HIS A 228 24.21 17.31 3.50
N THR A 229 25.16 17.06 4.41
CA THR A 229 25.54 17.98 5.50
C THR A 229 27.02 18.37 5.42
N PRO A 230 27.42 19.24 4.47
CA PRO A 230 28.77 19.80 4.49
C PRO A 230 28.98 20.61 5.78
N ALA A 231 30.17 20.51 6.37
CA ALA A 231 30.51 21.17 7.63
C ALA A 231 30.27 22.69 7.54
N GLY A 232 29.55 23.25 8.51
CA GLY A 232 29.13 24.65 8.56
C GLY A 232 27.91 25.00 7.69
N GLY A 233 27.38 24.06 6.90
CA GLY A 233 26.28 24.29 5.97
C GLY A 233 24.90 24.38 6.64
N GLY A 234 23.93 24.93 5.92
CA GLY A 234 22.56 25.11 6.43
C GLY A 234 21.87 23.80 6.84
N ASN A 235 22.14 22.69 6.14
CA ASN A 235 21.58 21.38 6.47
C ASN A 235 22.10 20.85 7.82
N GLU A 236 23.39 21.04 8.13
CA GLU A 236 23.97 20.66 9.43
C GLU A 236 23.36 21.49 10.56
N GLN A 237 23.25 22.81 10.36
CA GLN A 237 22.65 23.72 11.34
C GLN A 237 21.18 23.34 11.62
N MET A 238 20.40 23.08 10.57
CA MET A 238 19.00 22.68 10.70
C MET A 238 18.86 21.34 11.41
N ALA A 239 19.65 20.32 11.02
CA ALA A 239 19.65 19.01 11.68
C ALA A 239 19.99 19.12 13.17
N THR A 240 20.98 19.96 13.51
CA THR A 240 21.39 20.21 14.91
C THR A 240 20.26 20.85 15.70
N LEU A 241 19.60 21.88 15.16
CA LEU A 241 18.50 22.56 15.85
C LEU A 241 17.29 21.64 16.06
N LEU A 242 16.93 20.82 15.06
CA LEU A 242 15.83 19.87 15.19
C LEU A 242 16.14 18.74 16.19
N ALA A 243 17.38 18.27 16.23
CA ALA A 243 17.82 17.29 17.23
C ALA A 243 17.78 17.89 18.65
N GLN A 244 18.26 19.12 18.83
CA GLN A 244 18.18 19.83 20.12
C GLN A 244 16.73 20.08 20.58
N ALA A 245 15.80 20.25 19.63
CA ALA A 245 14.38 20.36 19.89
C ALA A 245 13.71 19.00 20.20
N GLY A 246 14.44 17.89 20.12
CA GLY A 246 13.95 16.54 20.43
C GLY A 246 13.05 15.92 19.35
N VAL A 247 13.17 16.36 18.09
CA VAL A 247 12.30 15.86 16.99
C VAL A 247 12.45 14.35 16.76
N PRO A 248 13.66 13.77 16.71
CA PRO A 248 13.81 12.31 16.56
C PRO A 248 13.17 11.52 17.71
N GLU A 249 13.38 11.95 18.95
CA GLU A 249 12.87 11.31 20.17
C GLU A 249 11.34 11.43 20.24
N ALA A 250 10.79 12.59 19.91
CA ALA A 250 9.35 12.80 19.85
C ALA A 250 8.69 11.93 18.76
N THR A 251 9.36 11.78 17.60
CA THR A 251 8.88 10.90 16.53
C THR A 251 8.89 9.44 16.98
N ARG A 252 9.97 8.99 17.63
CA ARG A 252 10.06 7.64 18.18
C ARG A 252 8.97 7.36 19.22
N ALA A 253 8.80 8.26 20.19
CA ALA A 253 7.79 8.11 21.22
C ALA A 253 6.36 8.10 20.64
N ALA A 254 6.10 8.90 19.60
CA ALA A 254 4.81 8.89 18.92
C ALA A 254 4.56 7.56 18.18
N LEU A 255 5.57 7.00 17.51
CA LEU A 255 5.47 5.69 16.87
C LEU A 255 5.21 4.58 17.90
N ASP A 256 5.93 4.56 19.02
CA ASP A 256 5.73 3.56 20.08
C ASP A 256 4.30 3.64 20.64
N GLU A 257 3.78 4.85 20.90
CA GLU A 257 2.41 5.03 21.39
C GLU A 257 1.33 4.66 20.34
N VAL A 258 1.56 4.95 19.06
CA VAL A 258 0.65 4.53 17.98
C VAL A 258 0.66 3.01 17.83
N PHE A 259 1.84 2.39 17.84
CA PHE A 259 2.00 0.94 17.73
C PHE A 259 1.26 0.23 18.86
N ARG A 260 1.44 0.68 20.10
CA ARG A 260 0.72 0.19 21.28
C ARG A 260 -0.80 0.30 21.11
N ARG A 261 -1.30 1.45 20.64
CA ARG A 261 -2.75 1.65 20.43
C ARG A 261 -3.32 0.76 19.33
N GLN A 262 -2.61 0.62 18.21
CA GLN A 262 -3.06 -0.16 17.06
C GLN A 262 -3.10 -1.66 17.36
N THR A 263 -2.14 -2.15 18.16
CA THR A 263 -2.01 -3.56 18.51
C THR A 263 -2.75 -3.92 19.81
N GLY A 264 -3.28 -2.92 20.53
CA GLY A 264 -3.87 -3.11 21.85
C GLY A 264 -2.87 -3.56 22.91
N GLY A 265 -1.56 -3.32 22.68
CA GLY A 265 -0.48 -3.78 23.55
C GLY A 265 -0.15 -5.27 23.40
N ALA A 266 -0.46 -5.88 22.25
CA ALA A 266 -0.20 -7.31 22.02
C ALA A 266 1.29 -7.71 22.04
N TRP A 267 2.19 -6.73 21.92
CA TRP A 267 3.64 -6.91 21.80
C TRP A 267 4.44 -6.24 22.94
N GLU A 268 3.77 -5.75 23.99
CA GLU A 268 4.39 -5.14 25.18
C GLU A 268 4.51 -6.13 26.34
#